data_AF-A0A3S3P175-F1
#
_entry.id   AF-A0A3S3P175-F1
#
_cell.length_a   1.000
_cell.length_b   1.000
_cell.length_c   1.000
_cell.angle_alpha   90.00
_cell.angle_beta   90.00
_cell.angle_gamma   90.00
#
_symmetry.space_group_name_H-M   'P 1'
#
loop_
_entity.id
_entity.type
_entity.pdbx_description
1 polymer ?
#
loop_
_entity_poly.entity_id
_entity_poly.type
_entity_poly.pdbx_seq_one_letter_code
_entity_poly.pdbx_strand_id
1 'polypeptide(L)'
;MSYNSYSGYQSTLGGDSSSEYSKLSNAIASKVQEISRNVTSMQKMVNQLGTPSDSETLRQQLHDTQHYTNQLARDTNSQLKELSQISQLSSISEQKQRRMLRERLTNEFSEALKNFQVIQRTAAQKEKESVFRARANSGYQGVCL
;
A
#
# COMPACT_ATOMS: atom_id res chain seq x y z
N MET A 1 -55.99 31.65 20.81
CA MET A 1 -54.60 31.96 21.25
C MET A 1 -53.66 30.99 20.56
N SER A 2 -52.63 31.54 19.94
CA SER A 2 -51.82 30.97 18.85
C SER A 2 -50.79 29.94 19.32
N TYR A 3 -50.54 28.93 18.49
CA TYR A 3 -49.37 28.05 18.59
C TYR A 3 -48.09 28.78 18.16
N ASN A 4 -46.97 28.53 18.85
CA ASN A 4 -45.58 28.73 18.40
C ASN A 4 -44.72 27.78 19.27
N SER A 5 -44.12 26.70 18.78
CA SER A 5 -43.12 26.54 17.71
C SER A 5 -41.82 27.30 17.96
N TYR A 6 -40.84 26.59 18.52
CA TYR A 6 -39.40 26.82 18.36
C TYR A 6 -38.76 25.43 18.28
N SER A 7 -38.55 24.90 17.06
CA SER A 7 -37.27 24.95 16.34
C SER A 7 -36.12 24.50 17.26
N GLY A 8 -35.69 23.23 17.25
CA GLY A 8 -35.28 22.51 16.04
C GLY A 8 -33.93 23.03 15.53
N TYR A 9 -32.95 23.22 16.40
CA TYR A 9 -31.55 23.43 16.00
C TYR A 9 -30.71 22.21 16.36
N GLN A 10 -30.71 21.31 15.38
CA GLN A 10 -29.64 20.41 15.03
C GLN A 10 -28.26 20.92 15.48
N SER A 11 -27.65 20.18 16.41
CA SER A 11 -26.24 20.29 16.74
C SER A 11 -25.56 18.96 16.41
N THR A 12 -25.30 18.75 15.12
CA THR A 12 -24.52 17.63 14.59
C THR A 12 -23.22 18.15 13.97
N LEU A 13 -22.34 18.75 14.77
CA LEU A 13 -21.04 19.25 14.29
C LEU A 13 -19.83 18.53 14.92
N GLY A 14 -20.04 17.57 15.83
CA GLY A 14 -18.97 16.77 16.44
C GLY A 14 -18.90 15.30 16.01
N GLY A 15 -19.98 14.75 15.45
CA GLY A 15 -20.06 13.32 15.11
C GLY A 15 -19.44 12.97 13.75
N ASP A 16 -19.51 13.89 12.78
CA ASP A 16 -19.14 13.63 11.39
C ASP A 16 -17.61 13.51 11.23
N SER A 17 -16.85 14.50 11.71
CA SER A 17 -15.37 14.50 11.65
C SER A 17 -14.70 13.40 12.48
N SER A 18 -15.41 12.82 13.45
CA SER A 18 -14.91 11.66 14.22
C SER A 18 -15.20 10.35 13.47
N SER A 19 -16.40 10.21 12.90
CA SER A 19 -16.77 9.07 12.06
C SER A 19 -15.90 8.97 10.81
N GLU A 20 -15.69 10.08 10.10
CA GLU A 20 -14.85 10.13 8.89
C GLU A 20 -13.38 9.82 9.21
N TYR A 21 -12.86 10.32 10.35
CA TYR A 21 -11.52 9.99 10.81
C TYR A 21 -11.36 8.49 11.06
N SER A 22 -12.32 7.87 11.77
CA SER A 22 -12.30 6.44 12.03
C SER A 22 -12.38 5.61 10.74
N LYS A 23 -13.28 5.96 9.81
CA LYS A 23 -13.40 5.27 8.51
C LYS A 23 -12.10 5.35 7.72
N LEU A 24 -11.52 6.55 7.61
CA LEU A 24 -10.28 6.77 6.86
C LEU A 24 -9.10 6.04 7.50
N SER A 25 -8.97 6.09 8.83
CA SER A 25 -7.91 5.38 9.55
C SER A 25 -7.99 3.86 9.38
N ASN A 26 -9.20 3.29 9.40
CA ASN A 26 -9.43 1.87 9.17
C ASN A 26 -9.14 1.48 7.71
N ALA A 27 -9.52 2.34 6.75
CA ALA A 27 -9.21 2.12 5.34
C ALA A 27 -7.69 2.11 5.10
N ILE A 28 -6.96 3.06 5.70
CA ILE A 28 -5.49 3.10 5.67
C ILE A 28 -4.90 1.82 6.26
N ALA A 29 -5.36 1.40 7.44
CA ALA A 29 -4.88 0.16 8.07
C ALA A 29 -5.07 -1.05 7.15
N SER A 30 -6.25 -1.17 6.52
CA SER A 30 -6.53 -2.27 5.57
C SER A 30 -5.58 -2.25 4.38
N LYS A 31 -5.34 -1.08 3.78
CA LYS A 31 -4.40 -0.92 2.66
C LYS A 31 -2.96 -1.25 3.06
N VAL A 32 -2.51 -0.85 4.25
CA VAL A 32 -1.19 -1.21 4.77
C VAL A 32 -1.04 -2.73 4.89
N GLN A 33 -2.05 -3.41 5.44
CA GLN A 33 -2.06 -4.87 5.53
C GLN A 33 -2.06 -5.52 4.13
N GLU A 34 -2.76 -4.93 3.16
CA GLU A 34 -2.76 -5.40 1.79
C GLU A 34 -1.41 -5.24 1.10
N ILE A 35 -0.73 -4.11 1.28
CA ILE A 35 0.65 -3.91 0.82
C ILE A 35 1.55 -5.01 1.41
N SER A 36 1.48 -5.28 2.72
CA SER A 36 2.28 -6.33 3.36
C SER A 36 1.99 -7.74 2.81
N ARG A 37 0.72 -8.06 2.49
CA ARG A 37 0.36 -9.32 1.83
C ARG A 37 0.93 -9.39 0.41
N ASN A 38 0.81 -8.32 -0.36
CA ASN A 38 1.36 -8.25 -1.71
C ASN A 38 2.88 -8.40 -1.70
N VAL A 39 3.58 -7.76 -0.76
CA VAL A 39 5.04 -7.91 -0.56
C VAL A 39 5.42 -9.37 -0.32
N THR A 40 4.67 -10.08 0.52
CA THR A 40 4.90 -11.50 0.78
C THR A 40 4.65 -12.35 -0.48
N SER A 41 3.60 -12.04 -1.24
CA SER A 41 3.31 -12.71 -2.52
C SER A 41 4.42 -12.49 -3.55
N MET A 42 4.84 -11.23 -3.73
CA MET A 42 5.94 -10.87 -4.62
C MET A 42 7.24 -11.55 -4.22
N GLN A 43 7.56 -11.64 -2.93
CA GLN A 43 8.74 -12.36 -2.46
C GLN A 43 8.72 -13.84 -2.89
N LYS A 44 7.57 -14.51 -2.84
CA LYS A 44 7.42 -15.89 -3.33
C LYS A 44 7.63 -15.98 -4.84
N MET A 45 7.03 -15.08 -5.61
CA MET A 45 7.21 -15.04 -7.07
C MET A 45 8.67 -14.76 -7.45
N VAL A 46 9.31 -13.77 -6.82
CA VAL A 46 10.72 -13.43 -7.04
C VAL A 46 11.66 -14.60 -6.75
N ASN A 47 11.35 -15.42 -5.73
CA ASN A 47 12.14 -16.61 -5.42
C ASN A 47 12.01 -17.72 -6.47
N GLN A 48 10.93 -17.73 -7.26
CA GLN A 48 10.73 -18.67 -8.36
C GLN A 48 11.37 -18.19 -9.66
N LEU A 49 11.68 -16.89 -9.79
CA LEU A 49 12.39 -16.35 -10.95
C LEU A 49 13.78 -16.98 -11.11
N GLY A 50 14.09 -17.39 -12.33
CA GLY A 50 15.35 -18.04 -12.66
C GLY A 50 15.44 -19.53 -12.25
N THR A 51 14.42 -20.08 -11.59
CA THR A 51 14.28 -21.53 -11.33
C THR A 51 13.57 -22.23 -12.50
N PRO A 52 13.50 -23.57 -12.56
CA PRO A 52 12.69 -24.28 -13.57
C PRO A 52 11.20 -23.95 -13.52
N SER A 53 10.70 -23.40 -12.40
CA SER A 53 9.31 -22.95 -12.25
C SER A 53 9.07 -21.53 -12.76
N ASP A 54 10.10 -20.84 -13.26
CA ASP A 54 9.98 -19.53 -13.89
C ASP A 54 9.10 -19.63 -15.15
N SER A 55 8.15 -18.71 -15.29
CA SER A 55 7.25 -18.65 -16.45
C SER A 55 6.84 -17.21 -16.73
N GLU A 56 6.43 -16.94 -17.97
CA GLU A 56 5.92 -15.63 -18.37
C GLU A 56 4.68 -15.21 -17.56
N THR A 57 3.80 -16.17 -17.25
CA THR A 57 2.62 -15.91 -16.41
C THR A 57 2.98 -15.45 -14.99
N LEU A 58 4.00 -16.05 -14.38
CA LEU A 58 4.50 -15.67 -13.06
C LEU A 58 5.13 -14.26 -13.08
N ARG A 59 5.85 -13.93 -14.16
CA ARG A 59 6.41 -12.59 -14.35
C ARG A 59 5.32 -11.54 -14.52
N GLN A 60 4.29 -11.83 -15.31
CA GLN A 60 3.16 -10.93 -15.47
C GLN A 60 2.44 -10.70 -14.13
N GLN A 61 2.16 -11.76 -13.37
CA GLN A 61 1.56 -11.63 -12.03
C GLN A 61 2.42 -10.80 -11.07
N LEU A 62 3.75 -10.95 -11.14
CA LEU A 62 4.68 -10.12 -10.37
C LEU A 62 4.57 -8.63 -10.76
N HIS A 63 4.55 -8.33 -12.06
CA HIS A 63 4.40 -6.96 -12.55
C HIS A 63 3.04 -6.35 -12.16
N ASP A 64 1.95 -7.10 -12.28
CA ASP A 64 0.61 -6.66 -11.91
C ASP A 64 0.53 -6.38 -10.41
N THR A 65 1.06 -7.30 -9.58
CA THR A 65 1.11 -7.13 -8.12
C THR A 65 1.97 -5.93 -7.72
N GLN A 66 3.10 -5.73 -8.40
CA GLN A 66 3.96 -4.56 -8.17
C GLN A 66 3.25 -3.26 -8.55
N HIS A 67 2.58 -3.20 -9.70
CA HIS A 67 1.84 -2.02 -10.15
C HIS A 67 0.69 -1.70 -9.19
N TYR A 68 -0.09 -2.71 -8.80
CA TYR A 68 -1.16 -2.57 -7.83
C TYR A 68 -0.65 -2.08 -6.46
N THR A 69 0.46 -2.64 -5.97
CA THR A 69 1.07 -2.22 -4.70
C THR A 69 1.55 -0.76 -4.75
N ASN A 70 2.06 -0.30 -5.89
CA ASN A 70 2.42 1.12 -6.08
C ASN A 70 1.20 2.04 -6.03
N GLN A 71 0.06 1.62 -6.60
CA GLN A 71 -1.19 2.39 -6.50
C GLN A 71 -1.67 2.46 -5.06
N LEU A 72 -1.70 1.33 -4.35
CA LEU A 72 -2.04 1.29 -2.92
C LEU A 72 -1.14 2.21 -2.09
N ALA A 73 0.17 2.22 -2.37
CA ALA A 73 1.11 3.11 -1.69
C ALA A 73 0.81 4.59 -1.93
N ARG A 74 0.51 4.98 -3.17
CA ARG A 74 0.15 6.37 -3.51
C ARG A 74 -1.14 6.80 -2.82
N ASP A 75 -2.17 5.95 -2.88
CA ASP A 75 -3.46 6.22 -2.25
C ASP A 75 -3.31 6.34 -0.73
N THR A 76 -2.60 5.39 -0.11
CA THR A 76 -2.38 5.37 1.34
C THR A 76 -1.65 6.64 1.80
N ASN A 77 -0.66 7.10 1.03
CA ASN A 77 0.04 8.35 1.31
C ASN A 77 -0.88 9.58 1.18
N SER A 78 -1.79 9.61 0.20
CA SER A 78 -2.79 10.68 0.08
C SER A 78 -3.76 10.67 1.26
N GLN A 79 -4.26 9.49 1.63
CA GLN A 79 -5.19 9.31 2.74
C GLN A 79 -4.54 9.65 4.08
N LEU A 80 -3.25 9.36 4.28
CA LEU A 80 -2.52 9.79 5.48
C LEU A 80 -2.41 11.31 5.59
N LYS A 81 -2.26 12.03 4.46
CA LYS A 81 -2.26 13.51 4.44
C LYS A 81 -3.63 14.06 4.79
N GLU A 82 -4.69 13.48 4.21
CA GLU A 82 -6.08 13.84 4.53
C GLU A 82 -6.42 13.57 6.00
N LEU A 83 -6.02 12.39 6.52
CA LEU A 83 -6.18 12.03 7.93
C LEU A 83 -5.49 13.05 8.86
N SER A 84 -4.33 13.57 8.43
CA SER A 84 -3.63 14.64 9.16
C SER A 84 -4.40 15.95 9.18
N GLN A 85 -5.06 16.34 8.08
CA GLN A 85 -5.88 17.56 8.02
C GLN A 85 -7.11 17.44 8.92
N ILE A 86 -7.80 16.30 8.89
CA ILE A 86 -8.97 16.04 9.76
C ILE A 86 -8.56 16.06 11.23
N SER A 87 -7.39 15.52 11.57
CA SER A 87 -6.84 15.55 12.92
C SER A 87 -6.60 16.99 13.44
N GLN A 88 -6.22 17.92 12.56
CA GLN A 88 -5.97 19.33 12.95
C GLN A 88 -7.25 20.11 13.26
N LEU A 89 -8.37 19.73 12.63
CA LEU A 89 -9.68 20.35 12.84
C LEU A 89 -10.40 19.84 14.12
N SER A 90 -9.76 18.93 14.86
CA SER A 90 -10.33 18.26 16.04
C SER A 90 -10.04 19.02 17.33
N SER A 91 -10.84 18.75 18.38
CA SER A 91 -10.61 19.30 19.72
C SER A 91 -9.24 18.88 20.28
N ILE A 92 -8.70 19.67 21.22
CA ILE A 92 -7.37 19.45 21.83
C ILE A 92 -7.28 18.06 22.51
N SER A 93 -8.36 17.60 23.13
CA SER A 93 -8.42 16.28 23.79
C SER A 93 -8.39 15.13 22.76
N GLU A 94 -9.09 15.27 21.63
CA GLU A 94 -9.10 14.26 20.56
C GLU A 94 -7.80 14.25 19.75
N GLN A 95 -7.13 15.40 19.60
CA GLN A 95 -5.89 15.52 18.84
C GLN A 95 -4.81 14.55 19.31
N LYS A 96 -4.66 14.34 20.62
CA LYS A 96 -3.65 13.41 21.16
C LYS A 96 -3.90 11.97 20.71
N GLN A 97 -5.15 11.51 20.81
CA GLN A 97 -5.51 10.15 20.42
C GLN A 97 -5.41 9.95 18.91
N ARG A 98 -5.91 10.91 18.12
CA ARG A 98 -5.81 10.89 16.66
C ARG A 98 -4.35 10.89 16.21
N ARG A 99 -3.52 11.76 16.78
CA ARG A 99 -2.07 11.81 16.51
C ARG A 99 -1.38 10.47 16.76
N MET A 100 -1.63 9.83 17.90
CA MET A 100 -1.03 8.53 18.24
C MET A 100 -1.41 7.45 17.22
N LEU A 101 -2.70 7.36 16.84
CA LEU A 101 -3.15 6.40 15.83
C LEU A 101 -2.50 6.66 14.47
N ARG A 102 -2.45 7.94 14.05
CA ARG A 102 -1.81 8.34 12.80
C ARG A 102 -0.33 7.97 12.80
N GLU A 103 0.40 8.28 13.87
CA GLU A 103 1.83 7.94 13.99
C GLU A 103 2.06 6.42 13.87
N ARG A 104 1.21 5.61 14.51
CA ARG A 104 1.23 4.17 14.36
C ARG A 104 1.00 3.73 12.90
N LEU A 105 -0.04 4.23 12.26
CA LEU A 105 -0.34 3.89 10.85
C LEU A 105 0.79 4.31 9.91
N THR A 106 1.41 5.47 10.13
CA THR A 106 2.57 5.93 9.36
C THR A 106 3.76 5.00 9.55
N ASN A 107 4.02 4.53 10.78
CA ASN A 107 5.12 3.60 11.06
C ASN A 107 4.88 2.25 10.36
N GLU A 108 3.68 1.67 10.51
CA GLU A 108 3.31 0.41 9.86
C GLU A 108 3.38 0.53 8.33
N PHE A 109 2.92 1.65 7.77
CA PHE A 109 3.03 1.93 6.33
C PHE A 109 4.48 2.05 5.86
N SER A 110 5.31 2.77 6.63
CA SER A 110 6.73 2.96 6.29
C SER A 110 7.50 1.64 6.32
N GLU A 111 7.20 0.76 7.28
CA GLU A 111 7.77 -0.58 7.34
C GLU A 111 7.34 -1.42 6.13
N ALA A 112 6.05 -1.42 5.79
CA ALA A 112 5.52 -2.12 4.63
C ALA A 112 6.20 -1.64 3.32
N LEU A 113 6.39 -0.33 3.16
CA LEU A 113 7.09 0.25 2.02
C LEU A 113 8.56 -0.13 1.98
N LYS A 114 9.26 -0.13 3.12
CA LYS A 114 10.67 -0.54 3.19
C LYS A 114 10.82 -1.97 2.69
N ASN A 115 9.94 -2.87 3.14
CA ASN A 115 9.94 -4.26 2.69
C ASN A 115 9.62 -4.36 1.20
N PHE A 116 8.63 -3.60 0.70
CA PHE A 116 8.32 -3.53 -0.72
C PHE A 116 9.53 -3.11 -1.57
N GLN A 117 10.25 -2.06 -1.16
CA GLN A 117 11.45 -1.60 -1.86
C GLN A 117 12.56 -2.65 -1.89
N VAL A 118 12.74 -3.44 -0.82
CA VAL A 118 13.67 -4.56 -0.81
C VAL A 118 13.28 -5.59 -1.89
N ILE A 119 12.00 -5.97 -1.94
CA ILE A 119 11.51 -6.94 -2.94
C ILE A 119 11.67 -6.43 -4.36
N GLN A 120 11.37 -5.16 -4.62
CA GLN A 120 11.56 -4.57 -5.95
C GLN A 120 13.02 -4.65 -6.42
N ARG A 121 13.98 -4.37 -5.51
CA ARG A 121 15.42 -4.51 -5.84
C ARG A 121 15.79 -5.96 -6.13
N THR A 122 15.31 -6.90 -5.32
CA THR A 122 15.57 -8.33 -5.52
C THR A 122 14.97 -8.83 -6.84
N ALA A 123 13.75 -8.38 -7.18
CA ALA A 123 13.09 -8.70 -8.45
C ALA A 123 13.95 -8.23 -9.64
N ALA A 124 14.38 -6.97 -9.63
CA ALA A 124 15.20 -6.40 -10.70
C ALA A 124 16.54 -7.13 -10.86
N GLN A 125 17.18 -7.53 -9.74
CA GLN A 125 18.42 -8.30 -9.78
C GLN A 125 18.20 -9.69 -10.39
N LYS A 126 17.14 -10.40 -9.99
CA LYS A 126 16.80 -11.74 -10.52
C LYS A 126 16.45 -11.72 -12.00
N GLU A 127 15.71 -10.71 -12.44
CA GLU A 127 15.36 -10.55 -13.85
C GLU A 127 16.62 -10.32 -14.71
N LYS A 128 17.54 -9.47 -14.24
CA LYS A 128 18.83 -9.23 -14.91
C LYS A 128 19.67 -10.51 -15.05
N GLU A 129 19.75 -11.31 -13.99
CA GLU A 129 20.46 -12.60 -14.00
C GLU A 129 19.83 -13.61 -14.98
N SER A 130 18.50 -13.67 -15.00
CA SER A 130 17.76 -14.56 -15.91
C SER A 130 17.95 -14.19 -17.38
N VAL A 131 17.89 -12.89 -17.72
CA VAL A 131 18.14 -12.40 -19.09
C VAL A 131 19.58 -12.69 -19.52
N PHE A 132 20.56 -12.48 -18.64
CA PHE A 132 21.96 -12.79 -18.94
C PHE A 132 22.16 -14.28 -19.24
N ARG A 133 21.55 -15.17 -18.45
CA ARG A 133 21.61 -16.62 -18.67
C ARG A 133 20.93 -17.04 -19.97
N ALA A 134 19.77 -16.49 -20.30
CA ALA A 134 19.07 -16.78 -21.54
C ALA A 134 19.90 -16.39 -22.78
N ARG A 135 20.61 -15.24 -22.71
CA ARG A 135 21.53 -14.78 -23.76
C ARG A 135 22.78 -15.66 -23.88
N ALA A 136 23.35 -16.11 -22.75
CA ALA A 136 24.50 -17.01 -22.77
C ALA A 136 24.14 -18.39 -23.36
N ASN A 137 22.94 -18.89 -23.11
CA ASN A 137 22.48 -20.20 -23.61
C ASN A 137 22.08 -20.20 -25.09
N SER A 138 21.84 -19.03 -25.69
CA SER A 138 21.52 -18.88 -27.12
C SER A 138 22.75 -18.69 -28.02
N GLY A 139 23.96 -18.63 -27.44
CA GLY A 139 25.23 -18.46 -28.16
C GLY A 139 25.97 -19.76 -28.55
N TYR A 140 25.40 -20.94 -28.28
CA TYR A 140 26.05 -22.24 -28.52
C TYR A 140 25.25 -23.14 -29.48
N GLN A 141 24.83 -22.61 -30.63
CA GLN A 141 24.49 -23.41 -31.81
C GLN A 141 25.02 -22.70 -33.07
N GLY A 142 26.33 -22.58 -33.17
CA GLY A 142 27.07 -22.30 -34.41
C GLY A 142 28.09 -23.40 -34.59
N VAL A 143 27.66 -24.50 -35.20
CA VAL A 143 28.40 -25.73 -35.45
C VAL A 143 29.68 -25.42 -36.24
N CYS A 144 30.83 -25.91 -35.76
CA CYS A 144 32.01 -26.12 -36.57
C CYS A 144 31.69 -27.11 -37.69
N LEU A 145 31.79 -26.70 -38.96
CA LEU A 145 32.26 -27.50 -40.10
C LEU A 145 32.87 -26.56 -41.14
#